data_AF-A0A7S2GWM4-F1
#
_entry.id   AF-A0A7S2GWM4-F1
#
_cell.length_a   1.000
_cell.length_b   1.000
_cell.length_c   1.000
_cell.angle_alpha   90.00
_cell.angle_beta   90.00
_cell.angle_gamma   90.00
#
_symmetry.space_group_name_H-M   'P 1'
#
loop_
_entity.id
_entity.type
_entity.pdbx_description
1 polymer ?
#
loop_
_entity_poly.entity_id
_entity_poly.type
_entity_poly.pdbx_seq_one_letter_code
_entity_poly.pdbx_strand_id
1 'polypeptide(L)'
;KECFTMHFPVGVLKSDWLAGSESMGESMSWDGSHAVCGYTKLDFIDYYVDKETGKPSSWYFHGMKAAYNVLYYFEPPEDDELDSTDWSVLEPPDFCPEVPSRGLRIGEEDKDKVDWTSADGEFDLMEEARHLELLRRIGRG
;
A
#
# COMPACT_ATOMS: atom_id res chain seq x y z
N LYS A 1 -17.91 -26.63 1.74
CA LYS A 1 -17.20 -25.35 2.01
C LYS A 1 -15.85 -25.48 1.33
N GLU A 2 -15.40 -24.44 0.63
CA GLU A 2 -14.15 -24.44 -0.11
C GLU A 2 -13.31 -23.26 0.37
N CYS A 3 -12.01 -23.46 0.55
CA CYS A 3 -11.06 -22.42 0.93
C CYS A 3 -9.81 -22.54 0.06
N PHE A 4 -9.29 -21.41 -0.40
CA PHE A 4 -8.11 -21.33 -1.24
C PHE A 4 -7.17 -20.25 -0.70
N THR A 5 -5.89 -20.59 -0.57
CA THR A 5 -4.85 -19.61 -0.23
C THR A 5 -4.31 -18.99 -1.52
N MET A 6 -4.30 -17.67 -1.60
CA MET A 6 -3.62 -16.92 -2.64
C MET A 6 -2.45 -16.15 -2.04
N HIS A 7 -1.28 -16.26 -2.68
CA HIS A 7 -0.14 -15.43 -2.36
C HIS A 7 -0.14 -14.19 -3.24
N PHE A 8 -0.16 -13.02 -2.61
CA PHE A 8 -0.01 -11.75 -3.29
C PHE A 8 1.40 -11.23 -3.03
N PRO A 9 2.30 -11.19 -4.03
CA PRO A 9 3.64 -10.65 -3.88
C PRO A 9 3.60 -9.12 -3.93
N VAL A 10 2.78 -8.50 -3.07
CA VAL A 10 2.58 -7.05 -3.02
C VAL A 10 2.83 -6.57 -1.59
N GLY A 11 3.37 -5.37 -1.45
CA GLY A 11 3.43 -4.68 -0.17
C GLY A 11 2.06 -4.13 0.23
N VAL A 12 1.82 -4.01 1.54
CA VAL A 12 0.67 -3.27 2.07
C VAL A 12 1.09 -1.82 2.28
N LEU A 13 0.34 -0.88 1.70
CA LEU A 13 0.54 0.54 1.96
C LEU A 13 0.11 0.85 3.40
N LYS A 14 1.04 1.36 4.22
CA LYS A 14 0.75 1.86 5.57
C LYS A 14 -0.22 3.02 5.50
N SER A 15 -1.06 3.24 6.50
CA SER A 15 -2.09 4.30 6.50
C SER A 15 -1.57 5.71 6.14
N ASP A 16 -0.32 6.04 6.46
CA ASP A 16 0.33 7.33 6.18
C ASP A 16 1.07 7.38 4.83
N TRP A 17 0.88 6.39 3.95
CA TRP A 17 1.66 6.23 2.72
C TRP A 17 1.61 7.44 1.78
N LEU A 18 0.61 8.32 1.87
CA LEU A 18 0.52 9.57 1.09
C LEU A 18 1.31 10.74 1.68
N ALA A 19 1.81 10.63 2.92
CA ALA A 19 2.60 11.68 3.55
C ALA A 19 3.82 12.05 2.68
N GLY A 20 3.98 13.36 2.40
CA GLY A 20 5.05 13.87 1.54
C GLY A 20 4.82 13.74 0.03
N SER A 21 3.59 13.43 -0.42
CA SER A 21 3.24 13.48 -1.85
C SER A 21 3.25 14.89 -2.42
N GLU A 22 3.49 15.00 -3.72
CA GLU A 22 3.38 16.24 -4.48
C GLU A 22 2.00 16.36 -5.11
N SER A 23 1.41 17.56 -5.10
CA SER A 23 0.12 17.81 -5.76
C SER A 23 0.31 17.92 -7.27
N MET A 24 -0.55 17.23 -8.02
CA MET A 24 -0.64 17.32 -9.48
C MET A 24 -1.73 18.31 -9.93
N GLY A 25 -2.51 18.85 -8.99
CA GLY A 25 -3.64 19.72 -9.27
C GLY A 25 -4.93 18.96 -9.56
N GLU A 26 -5.90 19.70 -10.12
CA GLU A 26 -7.24 19.18 -10.40
C GLU A 26 -7.29 18.50 -11.78
N SER A 27 -8.07 17.42 -11.86
CA SER A 27 -8.36 16.68 -13.08
C SER A 27 -9.82 16.21 -13.07
N MET A 28 -10.20 15.40 -14.06
CA MET A 28 -11.47 14.71 -14.11
C MET A 28 -11.28 13.24 -13.73
N SER A 29 -12.28 12.65 -13.07
CA SER A 29 -12.34 11.20 -12.82
C SER A 29 -12.21 10.39 -14.11
N TRP A 30 -11.81 9.12 -13.99
CA TRP A 30 -11.55 8.25 -15.14
C TRP A 30 -12.76 8.08 -16.07
N ASP A 31 -13.97 8.18 -15.52
CA ASP A 31 -15.26 8.07 -16.24
C ASP A 31 -15.83 9.44 -16.66
N GLY A 32 -15.17 10.54 -16.32
CA GLY A 32 -15.62 11.89 -16.64
C GLY A 32 -16.74 12.45 -15.76
N SER A 33 -17.12 11.78 -14.68
CA SER A 33 -18.31 12.12 -13.89
C SER A 33 -18.12 13.20 -12.82
N HIS A 34 -16.92 13.36 -12.27
CA HIS A 34 -16.64 14.32 -11.19
C HIS A 34 -15.19 14.83 -11.21
N ALA A 35 -14.97 16.00 -10.61
CA ALA A 35 -13.63 16.57 -10.46
C ALA A 35 -12.84 15.85 -9.37
N VAL A 36 -11.55 15.64 -9.61
CA VAL A 36 -10.63 14.97 -8.68
C VAL A 36 -9.38 15.81 -8.45
N CYS A 37 -8.78 15.68 -7.27
CA CYS A 37 -7.46 16.21 -6.96
C CYS A 37 -6.43 15.08 -7.02
N GLY A 38 -5.37 15.29 -7.81
CA GLY A 38 -4.29 14.32 -8.00
C GLY A 38 -3.08 14.57 -7.09
N TYR A 39 -2.48 13.49 -6.62
CA TYR A 39 -1.25 13.48 -5.83
C TYR A 39 -0.30 12.40 -6.34
N THR A 40 0.99 12.70 -6.47
CA THR A 40 2.00 11.72 -6.90
C THR A 40 3.07 11.54 -5.84
N LYS A 41 3.64 10.33 -5.75
CA LYS A 41 4.71 10.03 -4.80
C LYS A 41 5.75 9.12 -5.41
N LEU A 42 7.01 9.59 -5.36
CA LEU A 42 8.23 8.85 -5.68
C LEU A 42 8.23 8.12 -7.03
N ASP A 43 7.48 8.63 -8.03
CA ASP A 43 7.27 7.95 -9.33
C ASP A 43 6.74 6.51 -9.18
N PHE A 44 6.11 6.23 -8.03
CA PHE A 44 5.61 4.92 -7.65
C PHE A 44 4.09 4.85 -7.85
N ILE A 45 3.38 5.86 -7.36
CA ILE A 45 1.92 5.91 -7.39
C ILE A 45 1.40 7.31 -7.68
N ASP A 46 0.36 7.37 -8.49
CA ASP A 46 -0.56 8.51 -8.57
C ASP A 46 -1.86 8.16 -7.86
N TYR A 47 -2.36 9.08 -7.06
CA TYR A 47 -3.59 8.95 -6.29
C TYR A 47 -4.55 10.08 -6.58
N TYR A 48 -5.81 9.74 -6.74
CA TYR A 48 -6.89 10.67 -7.02
C TYR A 48 -7.96 10.60 -5.94
N VAL A 49 -8.32 11.77 -5.44
CA VAL A 49 -9.37 11.99 -4.45
C VAL A 49 -10.50 12.78 -5.09
N ASP A 50 -11.74 12.37 -4.83
CA ASP A 50 -12.91 13.15 -5.21
C ASP A 50 -12.86 14.53 -4.53
N LYS A 51 -12.95 15.59 -5.35
CA LYS A 51 -12.74 16.96 -4.89
C LYS A 51 -13.80 17.43 -3.90
N GLU A 52 -15.03 16.96 -4.05
CA GLU A 52 -16.17 17.42 -3.25
C GLU A 52 -16.25 16.68 -1.91
N THR A 53 -16.00 15.38 -1.93
CA THR A 53 -16.21 14.49 -0.79
C THR A 53 -14.92 14.19 -0.03
N GLY A 54 -13.75 14.40 -0.64
CA GLY A 54 -12.47 14.01 -0.05
C GLY A 54 -12.21 12.50 -0.02
N LYS A 55 -13.09 11.71 -0.66
CA LYS A 55 -13.02 10.24 -0.67
C LYS A 55 -12.07 9.71 -1.75
N PRO A 56 -11.44 8.53 -1.54
CA PRO A 56 -10.60 7.91 -2.56
C PRO A 56 -11.41 7.64 -3.83
N SER A 57 -10.87 8.02 -4.99
CA SER A 57 -11.49 7.81 -6.31
C SER A 57 -10.75 6.74 -7.11
N SER A 58 -9.43 6.91 -7.30
CA SER A 58 -8.62 5.95 -8.06
C SER A 58 -7.13 6.07 -7.78
N TRP A 59 -6.36 5.09 -8.25
CA TRP A 59 -4.92 5.00 -8.09
C TRP A 59 -4.29 4.43 -9.36
N TYR A 60 -3.09 4.88 -9.70
CA TYR A 60 -2.28 4.31 -10.76
C TYR A 60 -0.89 3.98 -10.24
N PHE A 61 -0.48 2.72 -10.37
CA PHE A 61 0.86 2.28 -9.98
C PHE A 61 1.76 2.28 -11.22
N HIS A 62 2.77 3.16 -11.23
CA HIS A 62 3.65 3.40 -12.38
C HIS A 62 4.43 2.15 -12.77
N GLY A 63 5.05 1.47 -11.79
CA GLY A 63 5.85 0.26 -12.03
C GLY A 63 5.04 -0.90 -12.62
N MET A 64 3.77 -1.03 -12.21
CA MET A 64 2.87 -2.09 -12.70
C MET A 64 2.10 -1.68 -13.96
N LYS A 65 2.06 -0.39 -14.28
CA LYS A 65 1.18 0.20 -15.31
C LYS A 65 -0.28 -0.22 -15.13
N ALA A 66 -0.73 -0.22 -13.88
CA ALA A 66 -2.05 -0.70 -13.49
C ALA A 66 -2.86 0.41 -12.83
N ALA A 67 -4.11 0.57 -13.30
CA ALA A 67 -5.08 1.49 -12.73
C ALA A 67 -6.11 0.73 -11.89
N TYR A 68 -6.45 1.29 -10.73
CA TYR A 68 -7.44 0.76 -9.81
C TYR A 68 -8.46 1.85 -9.51
N ASN A 69 -9.74 1.51 -9.63
CA ASN A 69 -10.84 2.42 -9.37
C ASN A 69 -11.62 1.96 -8.15
N VAL A 70 -12.02 2.90 -7.31
CA VAL A 70 -12.88 2.63 -6.17
C VAL A 70 -14.29 2.39 -6.68
N LEU A 71 -14.80 1.17 -6.48
CA LEU A 71 -16.17 0.81 -6.87
C LEU A 71 -17.18 1.14 -5.78
N TYR A 72 -16.76 1.03 -4.52
CA TYR A 72 -17.57 1.31 -3.35
C TYR A 72 -16.66 1.73 -2.20
N TYR A 73 -17.05 2.78 -1.49
CA TYR A 73 -16.36 3.26 -0.30
C TYR A 73 -17.39 3.59 0.77
N PHE A 74 -17.12 3.13 1.98
CA PHE A 74 -17.95 3.33 3.15
C PHE A 74 -17.06 3.59 4.36
N GLU A 75 -17.38 4.65 5.09
CA GLU A 75 -16.81 4.92 6.41
C GLU A 75 -17.80 4.38 7.44
N PRO A 76 -17.39 3.43 8.30
CA PRO A 76 -18.25 2.97 9.37
C PRO A 76 -18.57 4.12 10.34
N PRO A 77 -19.75 4.09 10.99
CA PRO A 77 -20.02 4.95 12.14
C PRO A 77 -18.91 4.82 13.19
N GLU A 78 -18.63 5.89 13.93
CA GLU A 78 -17.59 5.88 14.98
C GLU A 78 -17.80 4.76 16.01
N ASP A 79 -19.06 4.42 16.30
CA ASP A 79 -19.43 3.35 17.24
C ASP A 79 -19.22 1.93 16.68
N ASP A 80 -18.98 1.78 15.37
CA ASP A 80 -18.75 0.52 14.66
C ASP A 80 -17.28 0.35 14.22
N GLU A 81 -16.35 1.14 14.76
CA GLU A 81 -14.92 0.89 14.56
C GLU A 81 -14.56 -0.52 15.07
N LEU A 82 -13.79 -1.26 14.25
CA LEU A 82 -13.25 -2.53 14.69
C LEU A 82 -12.39 -2.30 15.93
N ASP A 83 -12.66 -3.06 16.99
CA ASP A 83 -11.82 -3.05 18.17
C ASP A 83 -10.40 -3.46 17.76
N SER A 84 -9.46 -2.53 17.88
CA SER A 84 -8.04 -2.75 17.55
C SER A 84 -7.39 -3.91 18.34
N THR A 85 -8.06 -4.40 19.38
CA THR A 85 -7.63 -5.54 20.18
C THR A 85 -8.31 -6.85 19.80
N ASP A 86 -9.37 -6.81 18.99
CA ASP A 86 -10.06 -8.00 18.48
C ASP A 86 -9.56 -8.38 17.08
N TRP A 87 -8.60 -9.30 17.06
CA TRP A 87 -8.02 -9.82 15.83
C TRP A 87 -8.77 -11.04 15.28
N SER A 88 -9.80 -11.52 15.99
CA SER A 88 -10.56 -12.73 15.63
C SER A 88 -11.27 -12.59 14.29
N VAL A 89 -11.62 -11.37 13.88
CA VAL A 89 -12.23 -11.08 12.58
C VAL A 89 -11.30 -11.39 11.38
N LEU A 90 -9.99 -11.40 11.61
CA LEU A 90 -8.98 -11.71 10.59
C LEU A 90 -8.57 -13.19 10.62
N GLU A 91 -9.00 -13.96 11.62
CA GLU A 91 -8.69 -15.38 11.71
C GLU A 91 -9.46 -16.16 10.63
N PRO A 92 -8.79 -16.99 9.82
CA PRO A 92 -9.46 -17.78 8.81
C PRO A 92 -10.37 -18.84 9.47
N PRO A 93 -11.52 -19.18 8.88
CA PRO A 93 -12.38 -20.24 9.40
C PRO A 93 -11.70 -21.62 9.48
N ASP A 94 -12.12 -22.48 10.40
CA ASP A 94 -11.54 -23.82 10.65
C ASP A 94 -11.43 -24.75 9.43
N PHE A 95 -12.26 -24.54 8.40
CA PHE A 95 -12.23 -25.37 7.19
C PHE A 95 -11.15 -24.91 6.18
N CYS A 96 -10.46 -23.80 6.45
CA CYS A 96 -9.31 -23.36 5.68
C CYS A 96 -8.08 -24.20 6.04
N PRO A 97 -7.33 -24.70 5.05
CA PRO A 97 -6.10 -25.43 5.32
C PRO A 97 -5.09 -24.51 6.00
N GLU A 98 -4.39 -25.01 7.01
CA GLU A 98 -3.22 -24.31 7.55
C GLU A 98 -2.23 -24.03 6.42
N VAL A 99 -1.89 -22.76 6.23
CA VAL A 99 -0.88 -22.38 5.23
C VAL A 99 0.46 -22.90 5.74
N PRO A 100 1.15 -23.80 4.99
CA PRO A 100 2.48 -24.22 5.40
C PRO A 100 3.36 -22.98 5.45
N SER A 101 3.80 -22.60 6.64
CA SER A 101 4.73 -21.50 6.87
C SER A 101 6.08 -21.91 6.28
N ARG A 102 6.24 -21.71 4.96
CA ARG A 102 7.54 -21.75 4.32
C ARG A 102 8.34 -20.55 4.83
N GLY A 103 8.95 -20.72 6.00
CA GLY A 103 10.06 -19.89 6.47
C GLY A 103 9.74 -18.56 7.15
N LEU A 104 8.67 -18.43 7.94
CA LEU A 104 8.63 -17.39 8.98
C LEU A 104 8.65 -18.04 10.38
N ARG A 105 9.75 -18.73 10.70
CA ARG A 105 10.06 -19.10 12.08
C ARG A 105 10.64 -17.87 12.76
N ILE A 106 9.79 -17.09 13.44
CA ILE A 106 10.29 -16.25 14.53
C ILE A 106 10.48 -17.19 15.72
N GLY A 107 11.66 -17.81 15.77
CA GLY A 107 12.10 -18.57 16.93
C GLY A 107 12.40 -17.58 18.05
N GLU A 108 11.83 -17.80 19.23
CA GLU A 108 11.91 -16.94 20.41
C GLU A 108 13.33 -16.87 21.04
N GLU A 109 14.32 -17.55 20.45
CA GLU A 109 15.70 -17.66 20.97
C GLU A 109 16.75 -16.81 20.22
N ASP A 110 16.40 -16.12 19.13
CA ASP A 110 17.38 -15.35 18.32
C ASP A 110 17.13 -13.82 18.32
N LYS A 111 16.76 -13.24 19.48
CA LYS A 111 16.56 -11.79 19.61
C LYS A 111 17.85 -10.96 19.42
N ASP A 112 19.03 -11.59 19.53
CA ASP A 112 20.33 -10.91 19.46
C ASP A 112 21.13 -11.22 18.18
N LYS A 113 20.54 -11.92 17.19
CA LYS A 113 21.22 -12.29 15.93
C LYS A 113 20.40 -12.00 14.67
N VAL A 114 19.42 -11.11 14.75
CA VAL A 114 18.84 -10.56 13.53
C VAL A 114 19.79 -9.49 13.00
N ASP A 115 20.74 -9.93 12.17
CA ASP A 115 21.39 -9.03 11.24
C ASP A 115 20.39 -8.71 10.13
N TRP A 116 19.80 -7.52 10.22
CA TRP A 116 18.82 -6.99 9.28
C TRP A 116 19.38 -6.71 7.88
N THR A 117 20.65 -7.05 7.59
CA THR A 117 21.29 -6.66 6.33
C THR A 117 21.39 -7.75 5.26
N SER A 118 20.83 -8.95 5.46
CA SER A 118 21.01 -10.03 4.48
C SER A 118 19.85 -11.03 4.39
N ALA A 119 18.62 -10.53 4.20
CA ALA A 119 17.55 -11.29 3.56
C ALA A 119 17.05 -10.46 2.36
N ASP A 120 17.80 -10.59 1.27
CA ASP A 120 17.44 -10.40 -0.12
C ASP A 120 16.02 -9.85 -0.40
N GLY A 121 16.00 -8.53 -0.62
CA GLY A 121 14.92 -7.84 -1.30
C GLY A 121 14.12 -6.87 -0.46
N GLU A 122 14.77 -6.12 0.45
CA GLU A 122 14.23 -4.84 0.87
C GLU A 122 14.12 -3.95 -0.38
N PHE A 123 12.94 -3.97 -1.00
CA PHE A 123 12.56 -2.97 -2.00
C PHE A 123 12.31 -1.68 -1.20
N ASP A 124 13.40 -1.05 -0.77
CA ASP A 124 13.36 0.24 -0.11
C ASP A 124 12.98 1.28 -1.16
N LEU A 125 11.66 1.50 -1.29
CA LEU A 125 11.08 2.56 -2.11
C LEU A 125 11.67 3.94 -1.78
N MET A 126 12.35 4.09 -0.64
CA MET A 126 13.03 5.33 -0.24
C MET A 126 14.50 5.39 -0.71
N GLU A 127 15.17 4.27 -0.98
CA GLU A 127 16.58 4.24 -1.38
C GLU A 127 16.75 4.50 -2.89
N GLU A 128 15.87 3.97 -3.74
CA GLU A 128 15.83 4.36 -5.16
C GLU A 128 15.45 5.84 -5.34
N ALA A 129 14.56 6.36 -4.50
CA ALA A 129 14.20 7.79 -4.48
C ALA A 129 15.40 8.68 -4.12
N ARG A 130 16.22 8.27 -3.14
CA ARG A 130 17.47 8.97 -2.79
C ARG A 130 18.51 8.88 -3.90
N HIS A 131 18.61 7.74 -4.58
CA HIS A 131 19.53 7.54 -5.69
C HIS A 131 19.15 8.40 -6.92
N LEU A 132 17.87 8.50 -7.25
CA LEU A 132 17.37 9.33 -8.35
C LEU A 132 17.46 10.84 -8.06
N GLU A 133 17.28 11.26 -6.81
CA GLU A 133 17.51 12.65 -6.39
C GLU A 133 19.00 13.04 -6.42
N LEU A 134 19.90 12.10 -6.09
CA LEU A 134 21.36 12.25 -6.25
C LEU A 134 21.76 12.39 -7.72
N LEU A 135 21.20 11.58 -8.61
CA LEU A 135 21.46 11.66 -10.05
C LEU A 135 20.94 12.97 -10.68
N ARG A 136 19.79 13.48 -10.21
CA ARG A 136 19.27 14.81 -10.61
C ARG A 136 20.16 15.97 -10.17
N ARG A 137 20.83 15.87 -9.03
CA ARG A 137 21.79 16.89 -8.55
C ARG A 137 23.13 16.85 -9.29
N ILE A 138 23.58 15.67 -9.73
CA ILE A 138 24.85 15.53 -10.45
C ILE A 138 24.71 15.92 -11.93
N GLY A 139 23.52 15.79 -12.53
CA GLY A 139 23.24 16.15 -13.93
C GLY A 139 23.02 17.64 -14.24
N ARG A 140 23.28 18.55 -13.28
CA ARG A 140 23.23 20.02 -13.46
C ARG A 140 24.60 20.69 -13.20
N GLY A 141 25.70 20.01 -13.55
CA GLY A 141 27.05 20.56 -13.62
C GLY A 141 27.51 20.73 -15.05
#